data_AF-A0A950XFU3-F1
#
_entry.id   AF-A0A950XFU3-F1
#
_cell.length_a   1.000
_cell.length_b   1.000
_cell.length_c   1.000
_cell.angle_alpha   90.00
_cell.angle_beta   90.00
_cell.angle_gamma   90.00
#
_symmetry.space_group_name_H-M   'P 1'
#
loop_
_entity.id
_entity.type
_entity.pdbx_description
1 polymer ?
#
loop_
_entity_poly.entity_id
_entity_poly.type
_entity_poly.pdbx_seq_one_letter_code
_entity_poly.pdbx_strand_id
1 'polypeptide(L)'
;MRDLIIHQGDAVVATHGRGFWILDDVEPLRELASPSTRSARSGQAAYLFAPERAYRVRRSTNTDTPLPPEEPRGENPPSGAIIDYALASPAQRVTIAIYDRNGQEVRRYASSDALPAPIPHLDKPAYWEVPFVRPSTSAGMHRFVWDLREAPPRAFAQDLPISAVPRRTPRIPEGVLVVPGRYTVRLEVDGRTSQQPLEVVMDPRVAMSRQSLEEQYRLSAQLAAMMNRSYGRGNHDVNEEAAALLDTIDGADAPPTRQAAEAVAKLAAANNTGPATSEP
;
A
#
# COMPACT_ATOMS: atom_id res chain seq x y z
N MET A 1 11.20 29.61 -17.17
CA MET A 1 10.03 28.72 -17.38
C MET A 1 9.65 28.83 -18.83
N ARG A 2 9.37 27.75 -19.56
CA ARG A 2 8.76 27.92 -20.91
C ARG A 2 7.41 27.27 -21.08
N ASP A 3 7.06 26.32 -20.24
CA ASP A 3 5.69 25.82 -20.22
C ASP A 3 5.35 25.20 -18.87
N LEU A 4 4.07 25.32 -18.52
CA LEU A 4 3.40 24.63 -17.43
C LEU A 4 2.18 23.98 -18.05
N ILE A 5 2.11 22.65 -17.99
CA ILE A 5 0.97 21.91 -18.51
C ILE A 5 0.29 21.16 -17.38
N ILE A 6 -1.03 21.03 -17.49
CA ILE A 6 -1.79 20.10 -16.65
C ILE A 6 -2.09 18.87 -17.49
N HIS A 7 -1.69 17.70 -17.01
CA HIS A 7 -1.92 16.43 -17.69
C HIS A 7 -2.45 15.40 -16.70
N GLN A 8 -3.66 14.89 -16.94
CA GLN A 8 -4.29 13.84 -16.13
C GLN A 8 -4.36 14.10 -14.61
N GLY A 9 -4.40 15.37 -14.19
CA GLY A 9 -4.41 15.73 -12.76
C GLY A 9 -3.07 16.22 -12.24
N ASP A 10 -1.99 16.06 -13.00
CA ASP A 10 -0.64 16.46 -12.59
C ASP A 10 -0.24 17.82 -13.17
N ALA A 11 0.53 18.60 -12.41
CA ALA A 11 1.17 19.81 -12.92
C ALA A 11 2.62 19.56 -13.29
N VAL A 12 2.93 19.68 -14.58
CA VAL A 12 4.27 19.47 -15.13
C VAL A 12 4.91 20.82 -15.43
N VAL A 13 6.08 21.06 -14.86
CA VAL A 13 6.86 22.29 -15.05
C VAL A 13 8.18 21.96 -15.73
N ALA A 14 8.48 22.62 -16.84
CA ALA A 14 9.74 22.43 -17.55
C ALA A 14 10.51 23.74 -17.76
N THR A 15 11.84 23.61 -17.70
CA THR A 15 12.80 24.66 -18.09
C THR A 15 13.48 24.24 -19.40
N HIS A 16 13.96 25.18 -20.22
CA HIS A 16 14.60 24.90 -21.52
C HIS A 16 15.67 23.80 -21.47
N GLY A 17 15.28 22.55 -21.68
CA GLY A 17 16.17 21.39 -21.71
C GLY A 17 16.99 21.15 -20.44
N ARG A 18 16.66 21.77 -19.30
CA ARG A 18 17.50 21.77 -18.09
C ARG A 18 16.85 21.15 -16.86
N GLY A 19 15.61 20.71 -16.99
CA GLY A 19 14.89 20.01 -15.93
C GLY A 19 13.40 20.07 -16.15
N PHE A 20 12.72 19.02 -15.71
CA PHE A 20 11.28 18.96 -15.56
C PHE A 20 10.95 18.48 -14.14
N TRP A 21 9.84 18.94 -13.61
CA TRP A 21 9.32 18.58 -12.29
C TRP A 21 7.82 18.36 -12.39
N ILE A 22 7.31 17.38 -11.64
CA ILE A 22 5.91 16.99 -11.64
C ILE A 22 5.39 17.10 -10.20
N LEU A 23 4.30 17.84 -10.03
CA LEU A 23 3.45 17.73 -8.86
C LEU A 23 2.34 16.75 -9.19
N ASP A 24 2.45 15.54 -8.65
CA ASP A 24 1.41 14.52 -8.80
C ASP A 24 0.12 15.01 -8.12
N ASP A 25 -1.03 14.79 -8.74
CA ASP A 25 -2.36 15.09 -8.20
C ASP A 25 -2.51 16.52 -7.63
N VAL A 26 -2.90 17.46 -8.49
CA VAL A 26 -3.28 18.83 -8.13
C VAL A 26 -4.76 18.99 -7.81
N GLU A 27 -5.52 17.91 -7.72
CA GLU A 27 -6.95 17.96 -7.44
C GLU A 27 -7.28 18.62 -6.09
N PRO A 28 -6.52 18.43 -4.99
CA PRO A 28 -6.72 19.19 -3.76
C PRO A 28 -6.66 20.71 -3.96
N LEU A 29 -5.80 21.20 -4.87
CA LEU A 29 -5.70 22.64 -5.15
C LEU A 29 -6.93 23.16 -5.90
N ARG A 30 -7.48 22.36 -6.83
CA ARG A 30 -8.72 22.69 -7.54
C ARG A 30 -9.91 22.65 -6.60
N GLU A 31 -9.97 21.64 -5.74
CA GLU A 31 -10.99 21.51 -4.72
C GLU A 31 -10.95 22.72 -3.78
N LEU A 32 -9.77 23.14 -3.30
CA LEU A 32 -9.60 24.35 -2.48
C LEU A 32 -10.00 25.65 -3.18
N ALA A 33 -9.83 25.76 -4.50
CA ALA A 33 -10.25 26.94 -5.25
C ALA A 33 -11.79 27.08 -5.31
N SER A 34 -12.51 25.94 -5.23
CA SER A 34 -13.96 25.90 -5.29
C SER A 34 -14.60 26.69 -4.14
N PRO A 35 -15.56 27.61 -4.42
CA PRO A 35 -16.30 28.31 -3.38
C PRO A 35 -17.03 27.37 -2.41
N SER A 36 -17.59 26.25 -2.91
CA SER A 36 -18.31 25.29 -2.08
C SER A 36 -17.41 24.62 -1.05
N THR A 37 -16.19 24.24 -1.45
CA THR A 37 -15.18 23.65 -0.57
C THR A 37 -14.66 24.66 0.44
N ARG A 38 -14.41 25.91 0.05
CA ARG A 38 -14.01 26.97 1.00
C ARG A 38 -15.06 27.19 2.07
N SER A 39 -16.34 27.19 1.71
CA SER A 39 -17.44 27.24 2.67
C SER A 39 -17.50 25.97 3.53
N ALA A 40 -17.37 24.78 2.94
CA ALA A 40 -17.41 23.51 3.66
C ALA A 40 -16.26 23.37 4.69
N ARG A 41 -15.06 23.86 4.36
CA ARG A 41 -13.90 23.88 5.26
C ARG A 41 -13.97 24.93 6.35
N SER A 42 -14.77 25.99 6.18
CA SER A 42 -14.81 27.09 7.13
C SER A 42 -15.26 26.57 8.51
N GLY A 43 -14.40 26.73 9.52
CA GLY A 43 -14.65 26.24 10.88
C GLY A 43 -14.43 24.73 11.10
N GLN A 44 -13.98 23.98 10.08
CA GLN A 44 -13.61 22.57 10.26
C GLN A 44 -12.16 22.44 10.76
N ALA A 45 -11.95 21.60 11.78
CA ALA A 45 -10.62 21.32 12.32
C ALA A 45 -9.75 20.47 11.37
N ALA A 46 -10.39 19.64 10.55
CA ALA A 46 -9.74 18.79 9.56
C ALA A 46 -10.59 18.66 8.29
N TYR A 47 -9.93 18.42 7.16
CA TYR A 47 -10.57 18.20 5.87
C TYR A 47 -9.89 17.05 5.13
N LEU A 48 -10.69 16.10 4.63
CA LEU A 48 -10.25 15.03 3.74
C LEU A 48 -10.65 15.37 2.31
N PHE A 49 -9.65 15.53 1.44
CA PHE A 49 -9.88 15.80 0.03
C PHE A 49 -10.36 14.54 -0.69
N ALA A 50 -11.13 14.70 -1.76
CA ALA A 50 -11.55 13.57 -2.58
C ALA A 50 -10.33 12.97 -3.28
N PRO A 51 -9.96 11.70 -3.01
CA PRO A 51 -8.84 11.06 -3.70
C PRO A 51 -9.12 10.90 -5.20
N GLU A 52 -8.10 11.05 -6.02
CA GLU A 52 -8.16 10.59 -7.40
C GLU A 52 -8.28 9.05 -7.48
N ARG A 53 -8.62 8.55 -8.67
CA ARG A 53 -8.60 7.10 -8.92
C ARG A 53 -7.17 6.57 -8.74
N ALA A 54 -7.02 5.45 -8.05
CA ALA A 54 -5.74 4.79 -7.90
C ALA A 54 -5.61 3.64 -8.91
N TYR A 55 -4.44 3.47 -9.51
CA TYR A 55 -4.15 2.32 -10.36
C TYR A 55 -3.46 1.22 -9.55
N ARG A 56 -3.95 -0.01 -9.67
CA ARG A 56 -3.35 -1.21 -9.07
C ARG A 56 -2.06 -1.61 -9.80
N VAL A 57 -1.03 -0.77 -9.68
CA VAL A 57 0.28 -0.94 -10.33
C VAL A 57 1.24 -1.62 -9.37
N ARG A 58 2.03 -2.56 -9.88
CA ARG A 58 3.15 -3.15 -9.12
C ARG A 58 4.32 -2.18 -9.08
N ARG A 59 4.84 -1.94 -7.86
CA ARG A 59 6.00 -1.06 -7.63
C ARG A 59 7.22 -1.46 -8.48
N SER A 60 7.51 -2.76 -8.54
CA SER A 60 8.58 -3.32 -9.35
C SER A 60 8.21 -4.72 -9.79
N THR A 61 8.45 -5.03 -11.06
CA THR A 61 8.32 -6.36 -11.66
C THR A 61 9.68 -6.94 -12.06
N ASN A 62 10.78 -6.22 -11.78
CA ASN A 62 12.14 -6.65 -12.06
C ASN A 62 13.07 -6.18 -10.93
N THR A 63 13.16 -6.98 -9.87
CA THR A 63 13.98 -6.64 -8.70
C THR A 63 15.46 -6.92 -8.92
N ASP A 64 15.82 -7.77 -9.88
CA ASP A 64 17.15 -8.39 -9.92
C ASP A 64 18.19 -7.56 -10.68
N THR A 65 17.75 -6.49 -11.37
CA THR A 65 18.63 -5.63 -12.17
C THR A 65 18.36 -4.15 -11.83
N PRO A 66 19.01 -3.58 -10.81
CA PRO A 66 18.94 -2.15 -10.57
C PRO A 66 19.54 -1.38 -11.73
N LEU A 67 18.95 -0.25 -12.08
CA LEU A 67 19.55 0.67 -13.04
C LEU A 67 20.87 1.23 -12.47
N PRO A 68 21.89 1.44 -13.32
CA PRO A 68 23.14 2.04 -12.88
C PRO A 68 22.91 3.41 -12.20
N PRO A 69 23.58 3.73 -11.08
CA PRO A 69 23.42 5.01 -10.38
C PRO A 69 23.71 6.26 -11.23
N GLU A 70 24.55 6.13 -12.25
CA GLU A 70 24.96 7.16 -13.19
C GLU A 70 23.87 7.53 -14.22
N GLU A 71 22.84 6.70 -14.40
CA GLU A 71 21.72 7.01 -15.29
C GLU A 71 20.75 7.99 -14.60
N PRO A 72 20.57 9.22 -15.13
CA PRO A 72 19.61 10.17 -14.58
C PRO A 72 18.20 9.60 -14.70
N ARG A 73 17.51 9.52 -13.56
CA ARG A 73 16.13 9.02 -13.49
C ARG A 73 15.24 9.99 -12.74
N GLY A 74 14.05 10.23 -13.30
CA GLY A 74 12.98 10.92 -12.60
C GLY A 74 12.37 10.02 -11.52
N GLU A 75 11.71 10.63 -10.55
CA GLU A 75 10.85 9.87 -9.64
C GLU A 75 9.52 9.61 -10.34
N ASN A 76 9.11 8.33 -10.38
CA ASN A 76 7.74 7.99 -10.73
C ASN A 76 6.80 8.46 -9.61
N PRO A 77 5.52 8.71 -9.94
CA PRO A 77 4.50 8.92 -8.93
C PRO A 77 4.47 7.77 -7.91
N PRO A 78 4.02 8.02 -6.67
CA PRO A 78 3.89 6.97 -5.67
C PRO A 78 3.03 5.81 -6.19
N SER A 79 3.47 4.57 -5.99
CA SER A 79 2.63 3.41 -6.26
C SER A 79 1.55 3.32 -5.18
N GLY A 80 0.32 3.70 -5.52
CA GLY A 80 -0.83 3.52 -4.65
C GLY A 80 -1.89 4.60 -4.77
N ALA A 81 -2.74 4.71 -3.76
CA ALA A 81 -3.72 5.78 -3.63
C ALA A 81 -3.13 6.96 -2.84
N ILE A 82 -3.11 8.13 -3.47
CA ILE A 82 -2.77 9.40 -2.82
C ILE A 82 -3.98 9.85 -1.98
N ILE A 83 -3.74 10.10 -0.70
CA ILE A 83 -4.74 10.53 0.27
C ILE A 83 -4.24 11.85 0.86
N ASP A 84 -4.83 12.94 0.39
CA ASP A 84 -4.53 14.27 0.88
C ASP A 84 -5.53 14.69 1.97
N TYR A 85 -5.01 15.30 3.03
CA TYR A 85 -5.82 15.88 4.09
C TYR A 85 -5.18 17.15 4.64
N ALA A 86 -5.97 17.96 5.32
CA ALA A 86 -5.50 19.19 5.94
C ALA A 86 -5.98 19.30 7.38
N LEU A 87 -5.11 19.82 8.24
CA LEU A 87 -5.39 20.11 9.64
C LEU A 87 -5.28 21.62 9.87
N ALA A 88 -6.34 22.22 10.41
CA ALA A 88 -6.36 23.67 10.70
C ALA A 88 -5.42 24.06 11.86
N SER A 89 -5.19 23.12 12.77
CA SER A 89 -4.29 23.21 13.92
C SER A 89 -3.62 21.85 14.14
N PRO A 90 -2.55 21.75 14.96
CA PRO A 90 -2.01 20.46 15.33
C PRO A 90 -3.09 19.58 16.00
N ALA A 91 -3.11 18.29 15.67
CA ALA A 91 -4.02 17.30 16.22
C ALA A 91 -3.32 16.39 17.24
N GLN A 92 -4.09 15.72 18.10
CA GLN A 92 -3.51 14.73 19.03
C GLN A 92 -3.42 13.36 18.37
N ARG A 93 -4.46 12.97 17.63
CA ARG A 93 -4.55 11.66 16.98
C ARG A 93 -5.16 11.78 15.60
N VAL A 94 -4.48 11.19 14.62
CA VAL A 94 -4.95 11.07 13.24
C VAL A 94 -4.97 9.59 12.87
N THR A 95 -6.09 9.10 12.35
CA THR A 95 -6.22 7.75 11.79
C THR A 95 -6.71 7.85 10.35
N ILE A 96 -6.09 7.10 9.46
CA ILE A 96 -6.56 6.88 8.10
C ILE A 96 -6.92 5.40 7.99
N ALA A 97 -8.17 5.09 7.67
CA ALA A 97 -8.66 3.74 7.50
C ALA A 97 -9.31 3.57 6.12
N ILE A 98 -9.13 2.40 5.53
CA ILE A 98 -9.61 2.06 4.20
C ILE A 98 -10.60 0.92 4.36
N TYR A 99 -11.79 1.10 3.81
CA TYR A 99 -12.86 0.11 3.81
C TYR A 99 -13.19 -0.34 2.40
N ASP A 100 -13.49 -1.62 2.23
CA ASP A 100 -14.00 -2.16 0.98
C ASP A 100 -15.48 -1.79 0.77
N ARG A 101 -16.06 -2.22 -0.35
CA ARG A 101 -17.49 -2.00 -0.67
C ARG A 101 -18.47 -2.65 0.32
N ASN A 102 -18.02 -3.62 1.11
CA ASN A 102 -18.83 -4.33 2.10
C ASN A 102 -18.71 -3.69 3.49
N GLY A 103 -17.89 -2.64 3.63
CA GLY A 103 -17.60 -1.99 4.92
C GLY A 103 -16.58 -2.74 5.77
N GLN A 104 -15.86 -3.73 5.21
CA GLN A 104 -14.77 -4.40 5.89
C GLN A 104 -13.51 -3.53 5.86
N GLU A 105 -12.86 -3.38 7.02
CA GLU A 105 -11.58 -2.68 7.10
C GLU A 105 -10.48 -3.49 6.40
N VAL A 106 -9.86 -2.87 5.40
CA VAL A 106 -8.78 -3.43 4.58
C VAL A 106 -7.43 -3.07 5.17
N ARG A 107 -7.29 -1.81 5.59
CA ARG A 107 -6.05 -1.27 6.12
C ARG A 107 -6.34 -0.07 7.02
N ARG A 108 -5.55 0.08 8.07
CA ARG A 108 -5.61 1.21 9.00
C ARG A 108 -4.20 1.68 9.34
N TYR A 109 -4.04 3.00 9.42
CA TYR A 109 -2.83 3.69 9.81
C TYR A 109 -3.17 4.71 10.89
N ALA A 110 -2.35 4.79 11.93
CA ALA A 110 -2.50 5.78 12.98
C ALA A 110 -1.21 6.58 13.20
N SER A 111 -1.38 7.85 13.58
CA SER A 111 -0.26 8.71 13.99
C SER A 111 0.52 8.16 15.19
N SER A 112 -0.10 7.25 15.96
CA SER A 112 0.48 6.56 17.10
C SER A 112 1.10 5.20 16.77
N ASP A 113 1.11 4.77 15.50
CA ASP A 113 1.69 3.48 15.15
C ASP A 113 3.17 3.41 15.57
N ALA A 114 3.57 2.26 16.09
CA ALA A 114 4.95 2.04 16.53
C ALA A 114 5.86 1.86 15.31
N LEU A 115 7.11 2.34 15.44
CA LEU A 115 8.13 2.00 14.46
C LEU A 115 8.34 0.48 14.46
N PRO A 116 8.45 -0.16 13.28
CA PRO A 116 8.78 -1.56 13.22
C PRO A 116 10.18 -1.80 13.79
N ALA A 117 10.37 -2.93 14.47
CA ALA A 117 11.69 -3.34 14.93
C ALA A 117 12.64 -3.52 13.73
N PRO A 118 13.96 -3.30 13.88
CA PRO A 118 14.92 -3.62 12.83
C PRO A 118 14.83 -5.09 12.42
N ILE A 119 15.08 -5.39 11.14
CA ILE A 119 15.15 -6.77 10.65
C ILE A 119 16.41 -7.44 11.23
N PRO A 120 16.29 -8.53 12.01
CA PRO A 120 17.46 -9.23 12.54
C PRO A 120 18.32 -9.82 11.41
N HIS A 121 19.65 -9.76 11.55
CA HIS A 121 20.60 -10.37 10.62
C HIS A 121 20.45 -9.97 9.14
N LEU A 122 19.91 -8.77 8.86
CA LEU A 122 19.75 -8.28 7.50
C LEU A 122 21.11 -8.21 6.78
N ASP A 123 21.23 -8.95 5.69
CA ASP A 123 22.41 -9.01 4.82
C ASP A 123 22.40 -7.95 3.71
N LYS A 124 21.33 -7.16 3.63
CA LYS A 124 21.12 -6.07 2.68
C LYS A 124 21.29 -4.69 3.33
N PRO A 125 21.66 -3.66 2.57
CA PRO A 125 21.79 -2.32 3.14
C PRO A 125 20.45 -1.79 3.66
N ALA A 126 20.38 -1.46 4.96
CA ALA A 126 19.15 -0.98 5.59
C ALA A 126 18.57 0.29 4.95
N TYR A 127 19.39 1.11 4.28
CA TYR A 127 18.92 2.31 3.56
C TYR A 127 18.09 1.98 2.30
N TRP A 128 17.99 0.71 1.89
CA TRP A 128 17.06 0.26 0.84
C TRP A 128 15.61 0.27 1.33
N GLU A 129 15.40 0.00 2.63
CA GLU A 129 14.07 -0.12 3.23
C GLU A 129 13.25 1.15 2.99
N VAL A 130 11.99 0.97 2.60
CA VAL A 130 11.03 2.08 2.51
C VAL A 130 10.89 2.75 3.89
N PRO A 131 11.01 4.09 4.00
CA PRO A 131 10.81 4.76 5.28
C PRO A 131 9.42 4.46 5.84
N PHE A 132 9.35 4.19 7.13
CA PHE A 132 8.07 4.05 7.81
C PHE A 132 7.39 5.42 7.91
N VAL A 133 6.19 5.54 7.34
CA VAL A 133 5.40 6.78 7.30
C VAL A 133 4.15 6.61 8.15
N ARG A 134 3.82 7.64 8.93
CA ARG A 134 2.57 7.75 9.70
C ARG A 134 1.77 8.96 9.23
N PRO A 135 0.44 8.97 9.45
CA PRO A 135 -0.33 10.19 9.34
C PRO A 135 0.26 11.28 10.24
N SER A 136 0.65 12.40 9.64
CA SER A 136 1.11 13.60 10.33
C SER A 136 0.00 14.23 11.16
N THR A 137 0.37 14.77 12.32
CA THR A 137 -0.50 15.50 13.24
C THR A 137 -0.23 17.00 13.26
N SER A 138 0.75 17.51 12.50
CA SER A 138 1.06 18.94 12.48
C SER A 138 -0.02 19.74 11.73
N ALA A 139 -0.13 21.04 12.01
CA ALA A 139 -1.00 21.90 11.21
C ALA A 139 -0.52 21.98 9.75
N GLY A 140 -1.45 22.12 8.81
CA GLY A 140 -1.15 22.24 7.39
C GLY A 140 -1.71 21.11 6.54
N MET A 141 -1.25 21.03 5.29
CA MET A 141 -1.63 19.99 4.32
C MET A 141 -0.64 18.83 4.39
N HIS A 142 -1.18 17.61 4.27
CA HIS A 142 -0.42 16.37 4.35
C HIS A 142 -0.86 15.44 3.24
N ARG A 143 0.13 14.74 2.67
CA ARG A 143 -0.07 13.67 1.71
C ARG A 143 0.31 12.34 2.34
N PHE A 144 -0.59 11.38 2.28
CA PHE A 144 -0.37 10.00 2.70
C PHE A 144 -0.60 9.07 1.51
N VAL A 145 0.18 8.00 1.37
CA VAL A 145 0.03 7.05 0.27
C VAL A 145 -0.33 5.69 0.84
N TRP A 146 -1.48 5.17 0.44
CA TRP A 146 -1.83 3.77 0.67
C TRP A 146 -1.32 2.94 -0.51
N ASP A 147 -0.47 1.97 -0.23
CA ASP A 147 0.16 1.04 -1.18
C ASP A 147 -0.81 0.05 -1.85
N LEU A 148 -2.13 0.20 -1.63
CA LEU A 148 -3.19 -0.70 -2.10
C LEU A 148 -3.09 -2.11 -1.53
N ARG A 149 -2.36 -2.30 -0.43
CA ARG A 149 -2.23 -3.60 0.23
C ARG A 149 -3.01 -3.65 1.54
N GLU A 150 -3.46 -4.85 1.89
CA GLU A 150 -3.93 -5.17 3.23
C GLU A 150 -2.80 -5.05 4.27
N ALA A 151 -3.11 -5.21 5.55
CA ALA A 151 -2.07 -5.31 6.58
C ALA A 151 -1.13 -6.49 6.27
N PRO A 152 0.21 -6.33 6.42
CA PRO A 152 1.12 -7.44 6.25
C PRO A 152 0.81 -8.53 7.28
N PRO A 153 0.80 -9.82 6.88
CA PRO A 153 0.61 -10.90 7.83
C PRO A 153 1.77 -10.97 8.83
N ARG A 154 1.50 -11.51 10.01
CA ARG A 154 2.54 -11.77 11.01
C ARG A 154 3.48 -12.87 10.48
N ALA A 155 4.77 -12.58 10.53
CA ALA A 155 5.82 -13.46 10.03
C ALA A 155 6.98 -13.57 11.03
N PHE A 156 7.58 -14.76 11.12
CA PHE A 156 8.79 -14.97 11.93
C PHE A 156 10.06 -14.46 11.24
N ALA A 157 10.10 -14.57 9.91
CA ALA A 157 11.15 -14.04 9.07
C ALA A 157 10.64 -12.81 8.31
N GLN A 158 11.43 -11.74 8.32
CA GLN A 158 11.27 -10.59 7.45
C GLN A 158 12.58 -10.36 6.70
N ASP A 159 12.48 -9.87 5.48
CA ASP A 159 13.65 -9.51 4.67
C ASP A 159 13.29 -8.35 3.72
N LEU A 160 14.26 -7.89 2.94
CA LEU A 160 14.07 -7.01 1.80
C LEU A 160 14.32 -7.81 0.51
N PRO A 161 13.53 -7.63 -0.55
CA PRO A 161 13.88 -8.17 -1.85
C PRO A 161 15.17 -7.50 -2.37
N ILE A 162 15.89 -8.18 -3.28
CA ILE A 162 17.15 -7.72 -3.87
C ILE A 162 16.97 -6.58 -4.89
N SER A 163 15.98 -5.70 -4.69
CA SER A 163 15.62 -4.58 -5.58
C SER A 163 16.74 -3.58 -5.80
N ALA A 164 17.65 -3.42 -4.82
CA ALA A 164 18.72 -2.43 -4.84
C ALA A 164 18.27 -0.97 -5.07
N VAL A 165 17.03 -0.63 -4.67
CA VAL A 165 16.50 0.74 -4.78
C VAL A 165 16.48 1.40 -3.39
N PRO A 166 17.32 2.43 -3.17
CA PRO A 166 17.34 3.18 -1.91
C PRO A 166 15.96 3.72 -1.54
N ARG A 167 15.55 3.56 -0.26
CA ARG A 167 14.32 4.09 0.33
C ARG A 167 13.01 3.71 -0.38
N ARG A 168 13.02 2.63 -1.15
CA ARG A 168 11.85 2.20 -1.93
C ARG A 168 11.54 0.72 -1.76
N THR A 169 12.33 -0.03 -1.01
CA THR A 169 12.23 -1.50 -0.93
C THR A 169 11.37 -1.90 0.28
N PRO A 170 10.17 -2.48 0.10
CA PRO A 170 9.30 -2.88 1.19
C PRO A 170 9.85 -4.12 1.89
N ARG A 171 9.45 -4.32 3.15
CA ARG A 171 9.68 -5.60 3.84
C ARG A 171 8.79 -6.67 3.23
N ILE A 172 9.34 -7.86 3.06
CA ILE A 172 8.58 -9.07 2.76
C ILE A 172 8.43 -9.91 4.04
N PRO A 173 7.30 -10.62 4.21
CA PRO A 173 6.13 -10.66 3.33
C PRO A 173 5.31 -9.35 3.38
N GLU A 174 4.85 -8.90 2.22
CA GLU A 174 3.91 -7.78 2.12
C GLU A 174 2.46 -8.23 2.42
N GLY A 175 1.55 -7.28 2.60
CA GLY A 175 0.12 -7.56 2.64
C GLY A 175 -0.45 -7.88 1.26
N VAL A 176 -1.60 -8.57 1.22
CA VAL A 176 -2.27 -8.94 -0.04
C VAL A 176 -2.66 -7.70 -0.83
N LEU A 177 -2.37 -7.69 -2.13
CA LEU A 177 -2.73 -6.59 -3.01
C LEU A 177 -4.24 -6.63 -3.34
N VAL A 178 -4.96 -5.57 -3.01
CA VAL A 178 -6.42 -5.52 -3.14
C VAL A 178 -6.90 -5.61 -4.59
N VAL A 179 -8.13 -6.06 -4.81
CA VAL A 179 -8.73 -6.12 -6.16
C VAL A 179 -9.23 -4.74 -6.63
N PRO A 180 -9.28 -4.47 -7.96
CA PRO A 180 -9.93 -3.27 -8.46
C PRO A 180 -11.40 -3.18 -8.03
N GLY A 181 -11.84 -1.99 -7.63
CA GLY A 181 -13.18 -1.77 -7.10
C GLY A 181 -13.35 -0.44 -6.38
N ARG A 182 -14.50 -0.29 -5.73
CA ARG A 182 -14.83 0.87 -4.90
C ARG A 182 -14.41 0.63 -3.46
N TYR A 183 -13.72 1.61 -2.90
CA TYR A 183 -13.26 1.68 -1.52
C TYR A 183 -13.74 2.98 -0.89
N THR A 184 -13.65 3.06 0.43
CA THR A 184 -13.91 4.28 1.19
C THR A 184 -12.69 4.60 2.04
N VAL A 185 -12.15 5.80 1.87
CA VAL A 185 -11.12 6.35 2.75
C VAL A 185 -11.82 7.09 3.88
N ARG A 186 -11.44 6.77 5.11
CA ARG A 186 -11.94 7.38 6.33
C ARG A 186 -10.79 8.07 7.05
N LEU A 187 -10.94 9.37 7.29
CA LEU A 187 -10.04 10.15 8.12
C LEU A 187 -10.74 10.44 9.46
N GLU A 188 -10.11 10.01 10.55
CA GLU A 188 -10.51 10.36 11.92
C GLU A 188 -9.44 11.26 12.54
N VAL A 189 -9.85 12.46 12.99
CA VAL A 189 -8.99 13.44 13.66
C VAL A 189 -9.63 13.81 14.99
N ASP A 190 -8.95 13.49 16.10
CA ASP A 190 -9.41 13.78 17.47
C ASP A 190 -10.88 13.38 17.71
N GLY A 191 -11.29 12.22 17.16
CA GLY A 191 -12.63 11.64 17.29
C GLY A 191 -13.66 12.14 16.26
N ARG A 192 -13.31 13.12 15.42
CA ARG A 192 -14.17 13.58 14.31
C ARG A 192 -13.83 12.80 13.05
N THR A 193 -14.86 12.27 12.38
CA THR A 193 -14.70 11.43 11.19
C THR A 193 -15.16 12.15 9.93
N SER A 194 -14.41 11.97 8.84
CA SER A 194 -14.78 12.33 7.47
C SER A 194 -14.47 11.15 6.55
N GLN A 195 -15.17 11.05 5.43
CA GLN A 195 -15.03 9.94 4.49
C GLN A 195 -15.11 10.44 3.05
N GLN A 196 -14.35 9.81 2.17
CA GLN A 196 -14.39 10.04 0.72
C GLN A 196 -14.36 8.69 -0.02
N PRO A 197 -15.07 8.58 -1.16
CA PRO A 197 -14.96 7.41 -2.01
C PRO A 197 -13.57 7.37 -2.67
N LEU A 198 -13.07 6.16 -2.90
CA LEU A 198 -11.85 5.90 -3.65
C LEU A 198 -12.14 4.82 -4.70
N GLU A 199 -11.80 5.08 -5.95
CA GLU A 199 -11.89 4.08 -7.01
C GLU A 199 -10.49 3.50 -7.28
N VAL A 200 -10.36 2.18 -7.16
CA VAL A 200 -9.15 1.45 -7.56
C VAL A 200 -9.42 0.78 -8.90
N VAL A 201 -8.65 1.13 -9.91
CA VAL A 201 -8.74 0.57 -11.26
C VAL A 201 -7.53 -0.31 -11.57
N MET A 202 -7.70 -1.23 -12.52
CA MET A 202 -6.61 -2.12 -12.94
C MET A 202 -5.53 -1.32 -13.71
N ASP A 203 -4.27 -1.74 -13.58
CA ASP A 203 -3.24 -1.31 -14.52
C ASP A 203 -3.64 -1.71 -15.95
N PRO A 204 -3.80 -0.76 -16.89
CA PRO A 204 -4.25 -1.06 -18.26
C PRO A 204 -3.28 -1.94 -19.05
N ARG A 205 -2.05 -2.13 -18.58
CA ARG A 205 -1.04 -2.99 -19.20
C ARG A 205 -1.21 -4.47 -18.81
N VAL A 206 -1.98 -4.76 -17.76
CA VAL A 206 -2.16 -6.13 -17.25
C VAL A 206 -3.45 -6.73 -17.79
N ALA A 207 -3.32 -7.73 -18.65
CA ALA A 207 -4.44 -8.40 -19.32
C ALA A 207 -5.04 -9.56 -18.50
N MET A 208 -5.25 -9.38 -17.19
CA MET A 208 -5.87 -10.40 -16.34
C MET A 208 -7.40 -10.25 -16.32
N SER A 209 -8.12 -11.37 -16.40
CA SER A 209 -9.56 -11.37 -16.20
C SER A 209 -9.90 -11.03 -14.74
N ARG A 210 -11.08 -10.43 -14.51
CA ARG A 210 -11.60 -10.18 -13.17
C ARG A 210 -11.66 -11.45 -12.32
N GLN A 211 -12.09 -12.57 -12.91
CA GLN A 211 -12.14 -13.87 -12.24
C GLN A 211 -10.75 -14.34 -11.80
N SER A 212 -9.73 -14.15 -12.63
CA SER A 212 -8.35 -14.51 -12.29
C SER A 212 -7.79 -13.65 -11.16
N LEU A 213 -8.13 -12.36 -11.13
CA LEU A 213 -7.75 -11.44 -10.05
C LEU A 213 -8.44 -11.81 -8.73
N GLU A 214 -9.73 -12.14 -8.78
CA GLU A 214 -10.49 -12.58 -7.60
C GLU A 214 -9.95 -13.91 -7.06
N GLU A 215 -9.53 -14.84 -7.94
CA GLU A 215 -8.89 -16.10 -7.54
C GLU A 215 -7.49 -15.89 -6.94
N GLN A 216 -6.66 -15.03 -7.55
CA GLN A 216 -5.36 -14.65 -7.00
C GLN A 216 -5.53 -14.07 -5.59
N TYR A 217 -6.42 -13.10 -5.44
CA TYR A 217 -6.73 -12.49 -4.15
C TYR A 217 -7.21 -13.53 -3.13
N ARG A 218 -8.11 -14.44 -3.51
CA ARG A 218 -8.61 -15.50 -2.61
C ARG A 218 -7.48 -16.38 -2.08
N LEU A 219 -6.57 -16.82 -2.95
CA LEU A 219 -5.42 -17.64 -2.55
C LEU A 219 -4.44 -16.86 -1.66
N SER A 220 -4.12 -15.62 -2.03
CA SER A 220 -3.24 -14.74 -1.24
C SER A 220 -3.83 -14.44 0.15
N ALA A 221 -5.12 -14.13 0.24
CA ALA A 221 -5.82 -13.91 1.51
C ALA A 221 -5.85 -15.17 2.38
N GLN A 222 -6.03 -16.35 1.77
CA GLN A 222 -5.93 -17.62 2.48
C GLN A 222 -4.53 -17.84 3.09
N LEU A 223 -3.47 -17.54 2.34
CA LEU A 223 -2.09 -17.65 2.79
C LEU A 223 -1.79 -16.65 3.92
N ALA A 224 -2.16 -15.37 3.75
CA ALA A 224 -1.99 -14.37 4.81
C ALA A 224 -2.71 -14.75 6.11
N ALA A 225 -3.93 -15.31 6.00
CA ALA A 225 -4.66 -15.83 7.15
C ALA A 225 -3.96 -17.05 7.78
N MET A 226 -3.37 -17.94 6.97
CA MET A 226 -2.57 -19.07 7.46
C MET A 226 -1.33 -18.62 8.21
N MET A 227 -0.62 -17.62 7.69
CA MET A 227 0.55 -17.02 8.34
C MET A 227 0.20 -16.45 9.71
N ASN A 228 -0.87 -15.67 9.81
CA ASN A 228 -1.33 -15.11 11.08
C ASN A 228 -1.66 -16.21 12.11
N ARG A 229 -2.31 -17.31 11.67
CA ARG A 229 -2.61 -18.46 12.54
C ARG A 229 -1.37 -19.24 12.94
N SER A 230 -0.46 -19.54 12.00
CA SER A 230 0.76 -20.29 12.28
C SER A 230 1.71 -19.51 13.17
N TYR A 231 1.80 -18.19 12.99
CA TYR A 231 2.53 -17.29 13.88
C TYR A 231 2.02 -17.38 15.32
N GLY A 232 0.69 -17.29 15.52
CA GLY A 232 0.08 -17.43 16.84
C GLY A 232 0.30 -18.79 17.50
N ARG A 233 0.57 -19.84 16.71
CA ARG A 233 0.85 -21.20 17.19
C ARG A 233 2.34 -21.51 17.34
N GLY A 234 3.25 -20.60 16.96
CA GLY A 234 4.68 -20.90 16.94
C GLY A 234 5.11 -21.86 15.82
N ASN A 235 4.30 -22.05 14.77
CA ASN A 235 4.63 -22.96 13.67
C ASN A 235 5.40 -22.17 12.58
N HIS A 236 6.73 -22.23 12.66
CA HIS A 236 7.65 -21.55 11.76
C HIS A 236 7.52 -22.06 10.32
N ASP A 237 7.58 -23.38 10.12
CA ASP A 237 7.57 -24.00 8.78
C ASP A 237 6.37 -23.58 7.94
N VAL A 238 5.15 -23.66 8.52
CA VAL A 238 3.93 -23.25 7.79
C VAL A 238 3.88 -21.74 7.57
N ASN A 239 4.41 -20.95 8.49
CA ASN A 239 4.47 -19.50 8.34
C ASN A 239 5.38 -19.09 7.17
N GLU A 240 6.58 -19.67 7.10
CA GLU A 240 7.58 -19.39 6.08
C GLU A 240 7.18 -19.93 4.70
N GLU A 241 6.64 -21.16 4.63
CA GLU A 241 6.13 -21.72 3.37
C GLU A 241 4.94 -20.90 2.84
N ALA A 242 4.03 -20.46 3.72
CA ALA A 242 2.93 -19.59 3.33
C ALA A 242 3.42 -18.21 2.87
N ALA A 243 4.47 -17.68 3.48
CA ALA A 243 5.09 -16.42 3.08
C ALA A 243 5.66 -16.51 1.64
N ALA A 244 6.40 -17.58 1.34
CA ALA A 244 7.00 -17.80 0.02
C ALA A 244 5.93 -17.99 -1.08
N LEU A 245 4.87 -18.75 -0.79
CA LEU A 245 3.74 -18.89 -1.71
C LEU A 245 2.99 -17.57 -1.90
N LEU A 246 2.84 -16.77 -0.83
CA LEU A 246 2.18 -15.48 -0.91
C LEU A 246 2.94 -14.54 -1.84
N ASP A 247 4.26 -14.42 -1.66
CA ASP A 247 5.10 -13.60 -2.52
C ASP A 247 5.00 -14.03 -4.00
N THR A 248 5.04 -15.33 -4.26
CA THR A 248 4.92 -15.90 -5.61
C THR A 248 3.56 -15.60 -6.26
N ILE A 249 2.46 -15.84 -5.55
CA ILE A 249 1.11 -15.71 -6.09
C ILE A 249 0.70 -14.25 -6.18
N ASP A 250 0.90 -13.49 -5.10
CA ASP A 250 0.51 -12.08 -5.03
C ASP A 250 1.40 -11.21 -5.91
N GLY A 251 2.68 -11.55 -6.10
CA GLY A 251 3.65 -10.82 -6.91
C GLY A 251 3.45 -10.90 -8.43
N ALA A 252 2.63 -11.82 -8.95
CA ALA A 252 2.50 -12.08 -10.38
C ALA A 252 1.42 -11.22 -11.08
N ASP A 253 1.74 -10.67 -12.26
CA ASP A 253 0.76 -10.09 -13.21
C ASP A 253 0.16 -11.15 -14.16
N ALA A 254 -0.03 -12.37 -13.63
CA ALA A 254 -0.59 -13.50 -14.35
C ALA A 254 -1.59 -14.27 -13.48
N PRO A 255 -2.55 -14.99 -14.07
CA PRO A 255 -3.45 -15.86 -13.33
C PRO A 255 -2.68 -16.90 -12.49
N PRO A 256 -3.17 -17.26 -11.29
CA PRO A 256 -2.56 -18.32 -10.50
C PRO A 256 -2.48 -19.63 -11.30
N THR A 257 -1.35 -20.30 -11.24
CA THR A 257 -1.18 -21.60 -11.90
C THR A 257 -1.91 -22.68 -11.10
N ARG A 258 -2.26 -23.79 -11.76
CA ARG A 258 -2.84 -24.96 -11.07
C ARG A 258 -1.91 -25.46 -9.95
N GLN A 259 -0.61 -25.51 -10.23
CA GLN A 259 0.40 -25.93 -9.25
C GLN A 259 0.42 -25.02 -8.01
N ALA A 260 0.30 -23.71 -8.20
CA ALA A 260 0.22 -22.76 -7.09
C ALA A 260 -1.04 -23.01 -6.24
N ALA A 261 -2.21 -23.18 -6.88
CA ALA A 261 -3.46 -23.47 -6.18
C ALA A 261 -3.40 -24.81 -5.40
N GLU A 262 -2.79 -25.85 -5.99
CA GLU A 262 -2.57 -27.15 -5.34
C GLU A 262 -1.61 -27.04 -4.15
N ALA A 263 -0.54 -26.24 -4.26
CA ALA A 263 0.38 -25.98 -3.16
C ALA A 263 -0.32 -25.29 -1.97
N VAL A 264 -1.15 -24.28 -2.24
CA VAL A 264 -1.97 -23.62 -1.20
C VAL A 264 -2.91 -24.62 -0.53
N ALA A 265 -3.59 -25.46 -1.31
CA ALA A 265 -4.50 -26.48 -0.76
C ALA A 265 -3.77 -27.51 0.12
N LYS A 266 -2.59 -27.97 -0.32
CA LYS A 266 -1.76 -28.90 0.44
C LYS A 266 -1.28 -28.30 1.76
N LEU A 267 -0.80 -27.06 1.74
CA LEU A 267 -0.35 -26.36 2.94
C LEU A 267 -1.51 -26.09 3.90
N ALA A 268 -2.70 -25.76 3.38
CA ALA A 268 -3.89 -25.56 4.20
C ALA A 268 -4.31 -26.86 4.92
N ALA A 269 -4.22 -28.01 4.24
CA ALA A 269 -4.48 -29.30 4.87
C ALA A 269 -3.48 -29.59 6.01
N ALA A 270 -2.18 -29.34 5.80
CA ALA A 270 -1.14 -29.53 6.81
C ALA A 270 -1.33 -28.63 8.04
N ASN A 271 -1.76 -27.37 7.84
CA ASN A 271 -1.99 -26.41 8.94
C ASN A 271 -3.18 -26.80 9.83
N ASN A 272 -4.13 -27.59 9.31
CA ASN A 272 -5.27 -28.10 10.06
C ASN A 272 -4.95 -29.39 10.85
N THR A 273 -3.82 -30.05 10.56
CA THR A 273 -3.43 -31.33 11.17
C THR A 273 -2.30 -31.23 12.21
N GLY A 274 -1.84 -30.02 12.58
CA GLY A 274 -0.82 -29.81 13.63
C GLY A 274 -1.32 -30.17 15.04
N PRO A 275 -0.44 -30.60 15.96
CA PRO A 275 -0.79 -31.51 17.05
C PRO A 275 -1.79 -30.90 18.03
N ALA A 276 -2.82 -31.69 18.35
CA ALA A 276 -3.58 -31.50 19.58
C ALA A 276 -2.60 -31.51 20.75
N THR A 277 -2.64 -30.46 21.56
CA THR A 277 -1.92 -30.35 22.83
C THR A 277 -2.02 -31.65 23.61
N SER A 278 -0.91 -32.37 23.73
CA SER A 278 -0.73 -33.40 24.75
C SER A 278 -0.32 -32.71 26.05
N GLU A 279 -1.29 -32.42 26.90
CA GLU A 279 -1.07 -32.16 28.33
C GLU A 279 -0.75 -33.48 29.05
N PRO A 280 0.23 -33.48 29.97
CA PRO A 280 0.12 -34.18 31.23
C PRO A 280 -0.31 -33.23 32.37
#